data_AF-A0A4S2E8H7-F1
#
_entry.id   AF-A0A4S2E8H7-F1
#
_cell.length_a   1.000
_cell.length_b   1.000
_cell.length_c   1.000
_cell.angle_alpha   90.00
_cell.angle_beta   90.00
_cell.angle_gamma   90.00
#
_symmetry.space_group_name_H-M   'P 1'
#
loop_
_entity.id
_entity.type
_entity.pdbx_description
1 polymer ?
#
loop_
_entity_poly.entity_id
_entity_poly.type
_entity_poly.pdbx_seq_one_letter_code
_entity_poly.pdbx_strand_id
1 'polypeptide(L)'
;GDIVVSDLRLPDGNGIDLLRWMRKEGRMQPFVIMTDYAEVHTAVESMKLGSLDYIPKQLVEDKLVPLLRTILKERHTGRSRMPLFSRDGSAFQAIMKRIRLVAPTDMSVLIFGENGTGKEHIAHLLHDKGKRAGKPFVAVDCGSLTKELAPSAFFGHVRGAFTGADSAKKGYFHEAEGGTLFLDEVGNLAPETQQMLLRAIQERRYRPVGDKSDRSFNVRIIAATNEDLEKAVNEKRFRQDLLYRLHDFEITVPPLRDCQEDVMPLAEFFREIANREQECDVIGFDGEARKTLLTHAWPGNVRELRQKIMGAVLQAQT
;
A
#
# COMPACT_ATOMS: atom_id res chain seq x y z
N GLY A 1 4.67 11.96 -8.84
CA GLY A 1 5.43 12.68 -9.86
C GLY A 1 4.55 12.84 -11.08
N ASP A 2 4.86 13.79 -11.94
CA ASP A 2 3.95 14.24 -12.99
C ASP A 2 3.83 13.23 -14.15
N ILE A 3 2.80 13.38 -14.98
CA ILE A 3 2.63 12.68 -16.26
C ILE A 3 2.97 13.69 -17.35
N VAL A 4 3.75 13.29 -18.35
CA VAL A 4 4.03 14.15 -19.50
C VAL A 4 3.12 13.74 -20.65
N VAL A 5 2.34 14.69 -21.14
CA VAL A 5 1.54 14.55 -22.35
C VAL A 5 2.13 15.53 -23.36
N SER A 6 2.67 15.03 -24.46
CA SER A 6 3.35 15.84 -25.48
C SER A 6 2.69 15.64 -26.83
N ASP A 7 2.60 16.71 -27.62
CA ASP A 7 2.38 16.57 -29.06
C ASP A 7 3.59 15.88 -29.71
N LEU A 8 3.36 15.13 -30.78
CA LEU A 8 4.41 14.61 -31.64
C LEU A 8 5.15 15.76 -32.35
N ARG A 9 4.41 16.79 -32.81
CA ARG A 9 5.01 17.95 -33.48
C ARG A 9 4.96 19.15 -32.55
N LEU A 10 6.13 19.61 -32.13
CA LEU A 10 6.30 20.83 -31.34
C LEU A 10 6.78 21.96 -32.25
N PRO A 11 6.54 23.24 -31.89
CA PRO A 11 6.99 24.38 -32.70
C PRO A 11 8.51 24.41 -32.95
N ASP A 12 9.27 23.85 -32.01
CA ASP A 12 10.74 23.84 -31.94
C ASP A 12 11.34 22.43 -32.04
N GLY A 13 10.53 21.40 -32.30
CA GLY A 13 11.04 20.03 -32.38
C GLY A 13 9.99 18.93 -32.44
N ASN A 14 10.36 17.74 -31.94
CA ASN A 14 9.53 16.54 -31.99
C ASN A 14 9.39 15.92 -30.58
N GLY A 15 8.18 15.50 -30.22
CA GLY A 15 7.88 14.84 -28.95
C GLY A 15 8.66 13.54 -28.72
N ILE A 16 9.08 12.84 -29.78
CA ILE A 16 9.95 11.65 -29.68
C ILE A 16 11.36 12.03 -29.25
N ASP A 17 11.88 13.17 -29.72
CA ASP A 17 13.20 13.65 -29.29
C ASP A 17 13.19 14.11 -27.83
N LEU A 18 12.09 14.72 -27.40
CA LEU A 18 11.86 15.04 -25.99
C LEU A 18 11.86 13.77 -25.12
N LEU A 19 11.14 12.72 -25.54
CA LEU A 19 11.12 11.44 -24.84
C LEU A 19 12.53 10.82 -24.78
N ARG A 20 13.26 10.81 -25.89
CA ARG A 20 14.62 10.28 -25.99
C ARG A 20 15.57 11.01 -25.04
N TRP A 21 15.49 12.35 -24.99
CA TRP A 21 16.26 13.17 -24.06
C TRP A 21 15.89 12.85 -22.61
N MET A 22 14.60 12.75 -22.27
CA MET A 22 14.16 12.40 -20.91
C MET A 22 14.74 11.05 -20.45
N ARG A 23 14.70 10.03 -21.31
CA ARG A 23 15.26 8.70 -20.97
C ARG A 23 16.77 8.75 -20.77
N LYS A 24 17.49 9.54 -21.58
CA LYS A 24 18.94 9.76 -21.42
C LYS A 24 19.29 10.44 -20.09
N GLU A 25 18.45 11.37 -19.63
CA GLU A 25 18.60 12.06 -18.34
C GLU A 25 18.06 11.25 -17.13
N GLY A 26 17.71 9.97 -17.31
CA GLY A 26 17.18 9.11 -16.25
C GLY A 26 15.76 9.47 -15.79
N ARG A 27 15.04 10.29 -16.55
CA ARG A 27 13.66 10.68 -16.28
C ARG A 27 12.71 9.61 -16.80
N MET A 28 12.13 8.84 -15.87
CA MET A 28 11.25 7.68 -16.15
C MET A 28 9.76 7.97 -15.92
N GLN A 29 9.35 9.24 -15.91
CA GLN A 29 7.93 9.59 -15.82
C GLN A 29 7.16 8.96 -17.01
N PRO A 30 5.89 8.54 -16.79
CA PRO A 30 4.97 8.17 -17.85
C PRO A 30 4.85 9.30 -18.85
N PHE A 31 4.96 8.93 -20.12
CA PHE A 31 4.99 9.85 -21.24
C PHE A 31 3.99 9.35 -22.28
N VAL A 32 3.04 10.19 -22.65
CA VAL A 32 2.02 9.89 -23.68
C VAL A 32 2.22 10.85 -24.84
N ILE A 33 2.29 10.33 -26.06
CA ILE A 33 2.37 11.14 -27.27
C ILE A 33 0.96 11.33 -27.84
N MET A 34 0.64 12.56 -28.20
CA MET A 34 -0.57 12.92 -28.95
C MET A 34 -0.21 13.30 -30.38
N THR A 35 -1.04 12.93 -31.36
CA THR A 35 -0.78 13.26 -32.77
C THR A 35 -2.07 13.55 -33.53
N ASP A 36 -2.01 14.45 -34.51
CA ASP A 36 -3.08 14.59 -35.52
C ASP A 36 -2.96 13.56 -36.65
N TYR A 37 -1.81 12.91 -36.77
CA TYR A 37 -1.48 11.97 -37.85
C TYR A 37 -1.14 10.59 -37.28
N ALA A 38 -1.96 9.59 -37.60
CA ALA A 38 -1.75 8.20 -37.19
C ALA A 38 -0.70 7.52 -38.10
N GLU A 39 0.57 7.88 -37.94
CA GLU A 39 1.67 7.19 -38.62
C GLU A 39 2.15 6.00 -37.77
N VAL A 40 2.08 4.79 -38.35
CA VAL A 40 2.45 3.54 -37.65
C VAL A 40 3.92 3.53 -37.24
N HIS A 41 4.80 4.12 -38.06
CA HIS A 41 6.24 4.11 -37.82
C HIS A 41 6.63 4.89 -36.56
N THR A 42 6.10 6.10 -36.37
CA THR A 42 6.38 6.96 -35.21
C THR A 42 5.79 6.39 -33.91
N ALA A 43 4.62 5.75 -34.00
CA ALA A 43 4.03 5.03 -32.87
C ALA A 43 4.96 3.91 -32.38
N VAL A 44 5.47 3.06 -33.30
CA VAL A 44 6.38 1.97 -32.95
C VAL A 44 7.69 2.49 -32.36
N GLU A 45 8.26 3.56 -32.92
CA GLU A 45 9.48 4.17 -32.41
C GLU A 45 9.32 4.71 -30.98
N SER A 46 8.25 5.45 -30.71
CA SER A 46 7.98 6.00 -29.38
C SER A 46 7.80 4.90 -28.32
N MET A 47 7.11 3.81 -28.67
CA MET A 47 6.89 2.68 -27.78
C MET A 47 8.20 1.97 -27.42
N LYS A 48 9.13 1.81 -28.38
CA LYS A 48 10.46 1.24 -28.13
C LYS A 48 11.30 2.10 -27.16
N LEU A 49 11.09 3.41 -27.17
CA LEU A 49 11.73 4.35 -26.22
C LEU A 49 11.00 4.42 -24.86
N GLY A 50 9.90 3.66 -24.71
CA GLY A 50 9.15 3.55 -23.48
C GLY A 50 8.14 4.67 -23.27
N SER A 51 7.50 5.19 -24.34
CA SER A 51 6.22 5.89 -24.18
C SER A 51 5.18 4.91 -23.64
N LEU A 52 4.25 5.42 -22.84
CA LEU A 52 3.16 4.62 -22.29
C LEU A 52 2.09 4.36 -23.34
N ASP A 53 1.75 5.39 -24.12
CA ASP A 53 0.78 5.28 -25.20
C ASP A 53 1.04 6.34 -26.29
N TYR A 54 0.48 6.10 -27.47
CA TYR A 54 0.51 6.96 -28.64
C TYR A 54 -0.93 7.15 -29.15
N ILE A 55 -1.48 8.34 -28.91
CA ILE A 55 -2.92 8.59 -29.01
C ILE A 55 -3.22 9.62 -30.11
N PRO A 56 -4.05 9.28 -31.12
CA PRO A 56 -4.58 10.28 -32.04
C PRO A 56 -5.41 11.32 -31.28
N LYS A 57 -5.24 12.62 -31.56
CA LYS A 57 -5.94 13.71 -30.84
C LYS A 57 -7.47 13.58 -30.90
N GLN A 58 -8.00 12.97 -31.96
CA GLN A 58 -9.42 12.65 -32.11
C GLN A 58 -9.95 11.66 -31.05
N LEU A 59 -9.07 10.92 -30.37
CA LEU A 59 -9.40 9.94 -29.33
C LEU A 59 -8.97 10.41 -27.93
N VAL A 60 -8.77 11.70 -27.73
CA VAL A 60 -8.36 12.23 -26.41
C VAL A 60 -9.40 11.92 -25.33
N GLU A 61 -10.68 12.15 -25.61
CA GLU A 61 -11.74 11.87 -24.63
C GLU A 61 -11.90 10.37 -24.37
N ASP A 62 -11.86 9.55 -25.43
CA ASP A 62 -12.13 8.11 -25.33
C ASP A 62 -10.93 7.27 -24.86
N LYS A 63 -9.69 7.76 -25.05
CA LYS A 63 -8.47 7.02 -24.69
C LYS A 63 -7.58 7.75 -23.72
N LEU A 64 -7.25 9.02 -23.98
CA LEU A 64 -6.30 9.73 -23.12
C LEU A 64 -6.89 9.97 -21.72
N VAL A 65 -8.13 10.45 -21.63
CA VAL A 65 -8.76 10.73 -20.33
C VAL A 65 -8.91 9.44 -19.49
N PRO A 66 -9.42 8.31 -20.01
CA PRO A 66 -9.45 7.05 -19.29
C PRO A 66 -8.05 6.54 -18.92
N LEU A 67 -7.07 6.64 -19.81
CA LEU A 67 -5.69 6.24 -19.53
C LEU A 67 -5.07 7.08 -18.40
N LEU A 68 -5.21 8.41 -18.45
CA LEU A 68 -4.75 9.31 -17.40
C LEU A 68 -5.47 9.01 -16.08
N ARG A 69 -6.79 8.78 -16.10
CA ARG A 69 -7.55 8.35 -14.91
C ARG A 69 -7.04 7.04 -14.36
N THR A 70 -6.71 6.06 -15.20
CA THR A 70 -6.14 4.77 -14.76
C THR A 70 -4.76 4.96 -14.16
N ILE A 71 -3.86 5.72 -14.79
CA ILE A 71 -2.51 6.00 -14.24
C ILE A 71 -2.61 6.78 -12.93
N LEU A 72 -3.49 7.79 -12.88
CA LEU A 72 -3.75 8.55 -11.67
C LEU A 72 -4.37 7.65 -10.61
N LYS A 73 -5.33 6.78 -10.95
CA LYS A 73 -5.96 5.83 -10.04
C LYS A 73 -4.95 4.80 -9.53
N GLU A 74 -4.08 4.25 -10.36
CA GLU A 74 -2.99 3.34 -9.97
C GLU A 74 -1.96 4.04 -9.08
N ARG A 75 -1.68 5.32 -9.35
CA ARG A 75 -0.85 6.16 -8.49
C ARG A 75 -1.57 6.58 -7.21
N HIS A 76 -2.89 6.68 -7.23
CA HIS A 76 -3.76 6.96 -6.09
C HIS A 76 -4.14 5.70 -5.32
N THR A 77 -3.96 4.49 -5.87
CA THR A 77 -4.01 3.24 -5.10
C THR A 77 -2.64 2.98 -4.48
N GLY A 78 -1.54 3.34 -5.14
CA GLY A 78 -0.20 3.44 -4.51
C GLY A 78 -0.03 4.67 -3.59
N ARG A 79 -0.99 5.59 -3.58
CA ARG A 79 -1.06 6.79 -2.72
C ARG A 79 -2.49 7.07 -2.30
N SER A 80 -3.20 6.05 -1.83
CA SER A 80 -4.44 6.28 -1.08
C SER A 80 -3.95 6.78 0.27
N ARG A 81 -3.53 8.04 0.31
CA ARG A 81 -3.38 8.77 1.56
C ARG A 81 -4.81 8.90 2.05
N MET A 82 -5.27 7.89 2.80
CA MET A 82 -6.25 8.15 3.85
C MET A 82 -5.80 9.46 4.49
N PRO A 83 -6.65 10.51 4.52
CA PRO A 83 -6.19 11.75 5.10
C PRO A 83 -5.71 11.43 6.52
N LEU A 84 -4.50 11.87 6.81
CA LEU A 84 -3.76 11.41 7.98
C LEU A 84 -4.38 12.12 9.18
N PHE A 85 -5.28 11.44 9.89
CA PHE A 85 -5.84 11.95 11.13
C PHE A 85 -4.69 12.01 12.17
N SER A 86 -4.20 13.22 12.47
CA SER A 86 -3.26 13.42 13.57
C SER A 86 -4.03 13.20 14.87
N ARG A 87 -3.88 12.02 15.46
CA ARG A 87 -4.37 11.78 16.81
C ARG A 87 -3.47 12.53 17.78
N ASP A 88 -4.00 13.54 18.42
CA ASP A 88 -3.24 14.31 19.40
C ASP A 88 -3.30 13.68 20.81
N GLY A 89 -4.05 12.58 20.96
CA GLY A 89 -4.18 11.79 22.17
C GLY A 89 -2.84 11.29 22.73
N SER A 90 -2.77 11.18 24.04
CA SER A 90 -1.54 10.85 24.79
C SER A 90 -0.92 9.52 24.36
N ALA A 91 -1.77 8.52 24.08
CA ALA A 91 -1.37 7.21 23.61
C ALA A 91 -0.77 7.24 22.19
N PHE A 92 -1.35 8.01 21.28
CA PHE A 92 -0.80 8.16 19.93
C PHE A 92 0.50 8.96 19.94
N GLN A 93 0.67 9.94 20.82
CA GLN A 93 1.95 10.61 21.01
C GLN A 93 3.06 9.65 21.44
N ALA A 94 2.76 8.68 22.30
CA ALA A 94 3.71 7.64 22.69
C ALA A 94 4.10 6.77 21.49
N ILE A 95 3.13 6.35 20.67
CA ILE A 95 3.39 5.63 19.41
C ILE A 95 4.24 6.47 18.46
N MET A 96 3.92 7.76 18.29
CA MET A 96 4.67 8.67 17.42
C MET A 96 6.12 8.87 17.88
N LYS A 97 6.39 8.88 19.19
CA LYS A 97 7.76 8.88 19.72
C LYS A 97 8.51 7.61 19.30
N ARG A 98 7.87 6.44 19.41
CA ARG A 98 8.46 5.16 18.97
C ARG A 98 8.69 5.13 17.45
N ILE A 99 7.72 5.61 16.66
CA ILE A 99 7.85 5.74 15.20
C ILE A 99 9.04 6.62 14.85
N ARG A 100 9.19 7.80 15.48
CA ARG A 100 10.32 8.70 15.21
C ARG A 100 11.68 8.05 15.51
N LEU A 101 11.73 7.17 16.52
CA LEU A 101 12.95 6.45 16.89
C LEU A 101 13.34 5.39 15.84
N VAL A 102 12.37 4.59 15.37
CA VAL A 102 12.65 3.42 14.52
C VAL A 102 12.48 3.69 13.02
N ALA A 103 11.73 4.72 12.61
CA ALA A 103 11.56 5.07 11.20
C ALA A 103 12.90 5.28 10.44
N PRO A 104 13.94 5.96 10.97
CA PRO A 104 15.20 6.15 10.26
C PRO A 104 16.11 4.90 10.19
N THR A 105 15.71 3.77 10.78
CA THR A 105 16.47 2.50 10.74
C THR A 105 15.90 1.55 9.69
N ASP A 106 16.68 0.51 9.33
CA ASP A 106 16.20 -0.63 8.52
C ASP A 106 15.74 -1.81 9.41
N MET A 107 15.58 -1.60 10.73
CA MET A 107 15.10 -2.64 11.63
C MET A 107 13.70 -3.10 11.24
N SER A 108 13.45 -4.40 11.41
CA SER A 108 12.10 -4.94 11.32
C SER A 108 11.23 -4.35 12.44
N VAL A 109 9.96 -4.09 12.14
CA VAL A 109 9.01 -3.58 13.12
C VAL A 109 7.80 -4.49 13.14
N LEU A 110 7.46 -4.99 14.32
CA LEU A 110 6.24 -5.75 14.56
C LEU A 110 5.21 -4.84 15.24
N ILE A 111 4.07 -4.68 14.57
CA ILE A 111 2.96 -3.85 15.03
C ILE A 111 1.87 -4.75 15.61
N PHE A 112 1.63 -4.67 16.91
CA PHE A 112 0.53 -5.37 17.56
C PHE A 112 -0.68 -4.45 17.71
N GLY A 113 -1.87 -5.02 17.60
CA GLY A 113 -3.10 -4.29 17.88
C GLY A 113 -4.33 -5.03 17.40
N GLU A 114 -5.45 -4.78 18.06
CA GLU A 114 -6.74 -5.38 17.69
C GLU A 114 -7.14 -5.05 16.24
N ASN A 115 -8.09 -5.81 15.72
CA ASN A 115 -8.67 -5.55 14.41
C ASN A 115 -9.26 -4.15 14.33
N GLY A 116 -8.93 -3.45 13.25
CA GLY A 116 -9.45 -2.10 13.00
C GLY A 116 -8.83 -1.00 13.86
N THR A 117 -7.73 -1.23 14.57
CA THR A 117 -7.03 -0.17 15.35
C THR A 117 -6.21 0.80 14.49
N GLY A 118 -5.88 0.42 13.26
CA GLY A 118 -5.10 1.23 12.32
C GLY A 118 -3.63 0.82 12.17
N LYS A 119 -3.30 -0.47 12.31
CA LYS A 119 -1.94 -1.01 12.15
C LYS A 119 -1.30 -0.61 10.80
N GLU A 120 -2.05 -0.71 9.71
CA GLU A 120 -1.61 -0.30 8.37
C GLU A 120 -1.23 1.20 8.30
N HIS A 121 -1.99 2.06 8.99
CA HIS A 121 -1.67 3.48 9.08
C HIS A 121 -0.34 3.73 9.78
N ILE A 122 -0.05 2.98 10.85
CA ILE A 122 1.25 3.03 11.53
C ILE A 122 2.39 2.55 10.62
N ALA A 123 2.15 1.50 9.81
CA ALA A 123 3.12 1.01 8.83
C ALA A 123 3.44 2.06 7.76
N HIS A 124 2.43 2.77 7.26
CA HIS A 124 2.62 3.90 6.34
C HIS A 124 3.42 5.03 6.99
N LEU A 125 3.12 5.41 8.24
CA LEU A 125 3.87 6.42 8.96
C LEU A 125 5.35 6.06 9.13
N LEU A 126 5.65 4.79 9.41
CA LEU A 126 7.02 4.27 9.50
C LEU A 126 7.76 4.38 8.16
N HIS A 127 7.08 4.06 7.06
CA HIS A 127 7.64 4.19 5.72
C HIS A 127 7.88 5.66 5.34
N ASP A 128 6.87 6.52 5.49
CA ASP A 128 6.90 7.93 5.12
C ASP A 128 7.94 8.75 5.91
N LYS A 129 8.20 8.36 7.15
CA LYS A 129 9.21 9.00 8.01
C LYS A 129 10.58 8.34 7.94
N GLY A 130 10.73 7.26 7.17
CA GLY A 130 11.96 6.50 7.08
C GLY A 130 12.86 6.90 5.93
N LYS A 131 14.03 6.24 5.83
CA LYS A 131 15.01 6.44 4.75
C LYS A 131 14.47 6.09 3.35
N ARG A 132 13.42 5.28 3.30
CA ARG A 132 12.80 4.76 2.07
C ARG A 132 11.53 5.52 1.70
N ALA A 133 11.29 6.68 2.31
CA ALA A 133 10.16 7.53 1.96
C ALA A 133 10.14 7.83 0.45
N GLY A 134 8.98 7.67 -0.18
CA GLY A 134 8.80 7.87 -1.62
C GLY A 134 9.30 6.71 -2.50
N LYS A 135 9.80 5.63 -1.91
CA LYS A 135 10.03 4.33 -2.59
C LYS A 135 8.75 3.48 -2.53
N PRO A 136 8.70 2.30 -3.20
CA PRO A 136 7.53 1.45 -3.13
C PRO A 136 7.17 1.06 -1.69
N PHE A 137 5.88 1.07 -1.40
CA PHE A 137 5.30 0.46 -0.21
C PHE A 137 4.31 -0.59 -0.69
N VAL A 138 4.61 -1.86 -0.42
CA VAL A 138 3.77 -2.99 -0.83
C VAL A 138 3.13 -3.56 0.42
N ALA A 139 1.80 -3.44 0.51
CA ALA A 139 1.01 -4.04 1.58
C ALA A 139 0.47 -5.39 1.14
N VAL A 140 0.60 -6.40 2.00
CA VAL A 140 0.13 -7.75 1.76
C VAL A 140 -0.70 -8.21 2.95
N ASP A 141 -1.96 -8.53 2.71
CA ASP A 141 -2.81 -9.21 3.68
C ASP A 141 -2.52 -10.72 3.64
N CYS A 142 -1.78 -11.21 4.63
CA CYS A 142 -1.40 -12.62 4.73
C CYS A 142 -2.59 -13.55 4.93
N GLY A 143 -3.71 -13.05 5.48
CA GLY A 143 -4.94 -13.83 5.68
C GLY A 143 -5.74 -14.04 4.39
N SER A 144 -5.55 -13.17 3.39
CA SER A 144 -6.23 -13.27 2.09
C SER A 144 -5.63 -14.30 1.13
N LEU A 145 -4.38 -14.74 1.38
CA LEU A 145 -3.64 -15.62 0.50
C LEU A 145 -3.91 -17.09 0.84
N THR A 146 -4.28 -17.89 -0.17
CA THR A 146 -4.35 -19.34 0.00
C THR A 146 -2.95 -19.93 0.15
N LYS A 147 -2.85 -21.09 0.83
CA LYS A 147 -1.58 -21.79 1.06
C LYS A 147 -0.81 -22.07 -0.24
N GLU A 148 -1.54 -22.36 -1.31
CA GLU A 148 -1.00 -22.70 -2.63
C GLU A 148 -0.47 -21.47 -3.37
N LEU A 149 -1.14 -20.32 -3.24
CA LEU A 149 -0.79 -19.10 -3.96
C LEU A 149 0.24 -18.25 -3.20
N ALA A 150 0.33 -18.37 -1.88
CA ALA A 150 1.20 -17.52 -1.06
C ALA A 150 2.67 -17.55 -1.52
N PRO A 151 3.33 -18.71 -1.77
CA PRO A 151 4.72 -18.72 -2.25
C PRO A 151 4.90 -17.98 -3.58
N SER A 152 3.98 -18.19 -4.52
CA SER A 152 3.99 -17.56 -5.83
C SER A 152 3.74 -16.04 -5.73
N ALA A 153 2.88 -15.61 -4.82
CA ALA A 153 2.59 -14.20 -4.57
C ALA A 153 3.79 -13.46 -3.94
N PHE A 154 4.44 -14.06 -2.93
CA PHE A 154 5.61 -13.45 -2.27
C PHE A 154 6.85 -13.42 -3.17
N PHE A 155 7.16 -14.56 -3.80
CA PHE A 155 8.47 -14.78 -4.44
C PHE A 155 8.40 -14.74 -5.98
N GLY A 156 7.19 -14.73 -6.54
CA GLY A 156 6.99 -14.85 -7.99
C GLY A 156 7.16 -16.28 -8.48
N HIS A 157 6.94 -16.49 -9.76
CA HIS A 157 7.13 -17.77 -10.42
C HIS A 157 7.61 -17.60 -11.86
N VAL A 158 8.29 -18.63 -12.36
CA VAL A 158 8.61 -18.75 -13.79
C VAL A 158 7.48 -19.47 -14.53
N ARG A 159 7.41 -19.27 -15.85
CA ARG A 159 6.45 -19.98 -16.70
C ARG A 159 6.61 -21.49 -16.55
N GLY A 160 5.51 -22.20 -16.38
CA GLY A 160 5.49 -23.66 -16.22
C GLY A 160 5.86 -24.17 -14.82
N ALA A 161 5.91 -23.30 -13.80
CA ALA A 161 6.24 -23.71 -12.43
C ALA A 161 5.18 -24.63 -11.78
N PHE A 162 3.91 -24.50 -12.18
CA PHE A 162 2.78 -25.32 -11.73
C PHE A 162 1.65 -25.28 -12.78
N THR A 163 0.63 -26.12 -12.61
CA THR A 163 -0.54 -26.16 -13.51
C THR A 163 -1.26 -24.81 -13.51
N GLY A 164 -1.31 -24.13 -14.66
CA GLY A 164 -1.86 -22.77 -14.80
C GLY A 164 -0.83 -21.63 -14.76
N ALA A 165 0.47 -21.93 -14.63
CA ALA A 165 1.55 -20.95 -14.72
C ALA A 165 1.88 -20.59 -16.19
N ASP A 166 0.92 -20.02 -16.91
CA ASP A 166 1.02 -19.73 -18.35
C ASP A 166 2.05 -18.63 -18.69
N SER A 167 2.34 -17.76 -17.72
CA SER A 167 3.34 -16.69 -17.82
C SER A 167 4.16 -16.57 -16.54
N ALA A 168 5.30 -15.89 -16.61
CA ALA A 168 6.08 -15.58 -15.41
C ALA A 168 5.47 -14.38 -14.68
N LYS A 169 5.41 -14.44 -13.34
CA LYS A 169 4.89 -13.36 -12.50
C LYS A 169 5.93 -12.91 -11.48
N LYS A 170 6.04 -11.60 -11.30
CA LYS A 170 6.84 -10.97 -10.25
C LYS A 170 6.10 -11.12 -8.90
N GLY A 171 6.85 -11.35 -7.83
CA GLY A 171 6.29 -11.42 -6.48
C GLY A 171 6.46 -10.12 -5.70
N TYR A 172 5.86 -10.05 -4.52
CA TYR A 172 5.88 -8.88 -3.65
C TYR A 172 7.29 -8.42 -3.27
N PHE A 173 8.25 -9.34 -3.09
CA PHE A 173 9.65 -8.95 -2.84
C PHE A 173 10.26 -8.17 -4.01
N HIS A 174 9.91 -8.53 -5.25
CA HIS A 174 10.34 -7.79 -6.44
C HIS A 174 9.68 -6.42 -6.53
N GLU A 175 8.38 -6.36 -6.23
CA GLU A 175 7.60 -5.11 -6.29
C GLU A 175 8.03 -4.10 -5.22
N ALA A 176 8.44 -4.60 -4.05
CA ALA A 176 8.90 -3.79 -2.92
C ALA A 176 10.37 -3.38 -3.00
N GLU A 177 11.09 -3.73 -4.07
CA GLU A 177 12.54 -3.53 -4.17
C GLU A 177 12.96 -2.07 -3.92
N GLY A 178 13.93 -1.87 -3.01
CA GLY A 178 14.38 -0.56 -2.55
C GLY A 178 13.41 0.14 -1.59
N GLY A 179 12.23 -0.42 -1.34
CA GLY A 179 11.15 0.13 -0.53
C GLY A 179 10.84 -0.68 0.73
N THR A 180 9.55 -0.75 1.07
CA THR A 180 9.03 -1.43 2.26
C THR A 180 7.99 -2.48 1.86
N LEU A 181 8.09 -3.67 2.45
CA LEU A 181 7.07 -4.71 2.41
C LEU A 181 6.36 -4.75 3.77
N PHE A 182 5.06 -4.49 3.75
CA PHE A 182 4.19 -4.56 4.91
C PHE A 182 3.40 -5.87 4.89
N LEU A 183 3.55 -6.69 5.93
CA LEU A 183 2.90 -7.97 6.12
C LEU A 183 1.80 -7.83 7.15
N ASP A 184 0.55 -7.62 6.70
CA ASP A 184 -0.59 -7.57 7.60
C ASP A 184 -1.06 -8.98 7.95
N GLU A 185 -1.54 -9.13 9.18
CA GLU A 185 -1.95 -10.39 9.80
C GLU A 185 -0.96 -11.55 9.58
N VAL A 186 0.33 -11.29 9.85
CA VAL A 186 1.44 -12.25 9.62
C VAL A 186 1.25 -13.60 10.33
N GLY A 187 0.51 -13.62 11.45
CA GLY A 187 0.17 -14.84 12.19
C GLY A 187 -0.63 -15.87 11.37
N ASN A 188 -1.31 -15.43 10.31
CA ASN A 188 -2.12 -16.29 9.44
C ASN A 188 -1.31 -17.01 8.34
N LEU A 189 0.00 -16.75 8.23
CA LEU A 189 0.84 -17.41 7.23
C LEU A 189 0.91 -18.92 7.45
N ALA A 190 0.83 -19.69 6.37
CA ALA A 190 1.05 -21.13 6.42
C ALA A 190 2.49 -21.47 6.82
N PRO A 191 2.75 -22.58 7.54
CA PRO A 191 4.08 -22.97 8.00
C PRO A 191 5.15 -23.02 6.89
N GLU A 192 4.78 -23.48 5.70
CA GLU A 192 5.67 -23.54 4.55
C GLU A 192 6.08 -22.13 4.09
N THR A 193 5.13 -21.19 4.08
CA THR A 193 5.40 -19.79 3.70
C THR A 193 6.24 -19.10 4.78
N GLN A 194 6.00 -19.39 6.06
CA GLN A 194 6.82 -18.90 7.17
C GLN A 194 8.29 -19.34 7.02
N GLN A 195 8.53 -20.60 6.64
CA GLN A 195 9.88 -21.11 6.40
C GLN A 195 10.58 -20.39 5.23
N MET A 196 9.87 -20.19 4.12
CA MET A 196 10.42 -19.49 2.96
C MET A 196 10.70 -18.01 3.28
N LEU A 197 9.79 -17.36 4.01
CA LEU A 197 9.95 -15.98 4.45
C LEU A 197 11.16 -15.84 5.38
N LEU A 198 11.30 -16.72 6.37
CA LEU A 198 12.46 -16.75 7.26
C LEU A 198 13.77 -16.83 6.47
N ARG A 199 13.86 -17.77 5.52
CA ARG A 199 15.05 -17.95 4.69
C ARG A 199 15.34 -16.69 3.88
N ALA A 200 14.29 -16.08 3.32
CA ALA A 200 14.44 -14.85 2.55
C ALA A 200 15.00 -13.70 3.40
N ILE A 201 14.48 -13.52 4.62
CA ILE A 201 14.94 -12.48 5.56
C ILE A 201 16.39 -12.69 5.96
N GLN A 202 16.77 -13.94 6.27
CA GLN A 202 18.11 -14.29 6.73
C GLN A 202 19.16 -14.14 5.62
N GLU A 203 18.87 -14.64 4.41
CA GLU A 203 19.82 -14.65 3.29
C GLU A 203 19.77 -13.36 2.46
N ARG A 204 18.76 -12.50 2.66
CA ARG A 204 18.41 -11.34 1.81
C ARG A 204 18.27 -11.72 0.33
N ARG A 205 17.80 -12.94 0.09
CA ARG A 205 17.62 -13.53 -1.24
C ARG A 205 16.38 -14.40 -1.25
N TYR A 206 15.70 -14.47 -2.37
CA TYR A 206 14.60 -15.38 -2.57
C TYR A 206 14.72 -16.12 -3.91
N ARG A 207 14.07 -17.27 -4.01
CA ARG A 207 13.99 -18.04 -5.25
C ARG A 207 12.54 -18.05 -5.74
N PRO A 208 12.26 -17.54 -6.95
CA PRO A 208 10.93 -17.69 -7.54
C PRO A 208 10.54 -19.16 -7.68
N VAL A 209 9.26 -19.47 -7.57
CA VAL A 209 8.75 -20.83 -7.70
C VAL A 209 9.08 -21.37 -9.10
N GLY A 210 9.70 -22.55 -9.17
CA GLY A 210 10.15 -23.20 -10.40
C GLY A 210 11.47 -22.67 -10.97
N ASP A 211 12.07 -21.62 -10.39
CA ASP A 211 13.38 -21.10 -10.79
C ASP A 211 14.50 -21.89 -10.09
N LYS A 212 15.71 -21.87 -10.67
CA LYS A 212 16.93 -22.43 -10.07
C LYS A 212 17.85 -21.35 -9.50
N SER A 213 17.62 -20.09 -9.86
CA SER A 213 18.47 -18.96 -9.50
C SER A 213 17.88 -18.16 -8.32
N ASP A 214 18.74 -17.79 -7.38
CA ASP A 214 18.38 -16.90 -6.28
C ASP A 214 18.47 -15.44 -6.73
N ARG A 215 17.55 -14.61 -6.24
CA ARG A 215 17.50 -13.17 -6.48
C ARG A 215 17.69 -12.45 -5.16
N SER A 216 18.62 -11.51 -5.11
CA SER A 216 18.79 -10.63 -3.95
C SER A 216 17.69 -9.57 -3.91
N PHE A 217 17.32 -9.15 -2.71
CA PHE A 217 16.40 -8.04 -2.50
C PHE A 217 16.93 -7.08 -1.44
N ASN A 218 16.51 -5.82 -1.55
CA ASN A 218 16.79 -4.79 -0.57
C ASN A 218 15.48 -4.13 -0.12
N VAL A 219 14.77 -4.79 0.79
CA VAL A 219 13.43 -4.42 1.25
C VAL A 219 13.41 -4.32 2.77
N ARG A 220 12.83 -3.24 3.30
CA ARG A 220 12.52 -3.14 4.73
C ARG A 220 11.22 -3.89 5.01
N ILE A 221 11.19 -4.68 6.09
CA ILE A 221 10.01 -5.45 6.47
C ILE A 221 9.34 -4.79 7.67
N ILE A 222 8.02 -4.61 7.56
CA ILE A 222 7.14 -4.25 8.67
C ILE A 222 6.07 -5.33 8.73
N ALA A 223 5.81 -5.89 9.90
CA ALA A 223 4.78 -6.88 10.10
C ALA A 223 3.72 -6.37 11.07
N ALA A 224 2.49 -6.84 10.92
CA ALA A 224 1.38 -6.55 11.83
C ALA A 224 0.59 -7.81 12.13
N THR A 225 -0.02 -7.85 13.32
CA THR A 225 -0.96 -8.90 13.69
C THR A 225 -1.86 -8.48 14.85
N ASN A 226 -3.04 -9.08 14.91
CA ASN A 226 -3.94 -9.04 16.06
C ASN A 226 -3.76 -10.22 17.03
N GLU A 227 -2.97 -11.24 16.66
CA GLU A 227 -2.82 -12.46 17.44
C GLU A 227 -1.65 -12.34 18.43
N ASP A 228 -1.76 -13.09 19.53
CA ASP A 228 -0.63 -13.38 20.40
C ASP A 228 0.28 -14.41 19.71
N LEU A 229 1.38 -13.92 19.12
CA LEU A 229 2.34 -14.76 18.42
C LEU A 229 3.12 -15.69 19.37
N GLU A 230 3.29 -15.34 20.65
CA GLU A 230 3.94 -16.24 21.61
C GLU A 230 3.06 -17.46 21.87
N LYS A 231 1.75 -17.24 22.03
CA LYS A 231 0.78 -18.33 22.11
C LYS A 231 0.75 -19.15 20.81
N ALA A 232 0.78 -18.50 19.64
CA ALA A 232 0.82 -19.20 18.35
C ALA A 232 2.09 -20.06 18.18
N VAL A 233 3.22 -19.63 18.73
CA VAL A 233 4.47 -20.42 18.78
C VAL A 233 4.30 -21.65 19.68
N ASN A 234 3.73 -21.48 20.87
CA ASN A 234 3.46 -22.59 21.80
C ASN A 234 2.51 -23.64 21.19
N GLU A 235 1.56 -23.20 20.38
CA GLU A 235 0.62 -24.04 19.63
C GLU A 235 1.21 -24.60 18.32
N LYS A 236 2.48 -24.33 18.01
CA LYS A 236 3.17 -24.75 16.77
C LYS A 236 2.52 -24.24 15.48
N ARG A 237 1.72 -23.17 15.57
CA ARG A 237 1.12 -22.49 14.40
C ARG A 237 2.07 -21.46 13.80
N PHE A 238 2.96 -20.89 14.61
CA PHE A 238 3.95 -19.91 14.19
C PHE A 238 5.36 -20.34 14.56
N ARG A 239 6.34 -20.06 13.70
CA ARG A 239 7.74 -20.42 13.98
C ARG A 239 8.41 -19.39 14.88
N GLN A 240 9.05 -19.87 15.93
CA GLN A 240 9.78 -19.05 16.89
C GLN A 240 10.94 -18.27 16.25
N ASP A 241 11.66 -18.91 15.33
CA ASP A 241 12.80 -18.30 14.62
C ASP A 241 12.37 -17.14 13.70
N LEU A 242 11.19 -17.22 13.08
CA LEU A 242 10.60 -16.14 12.30
C LEU A 242 10.16 -14.98 13.20
N LEU A 243 9.54 -15.27 14.35
CA LEU A 243 9.13 -14.25 15.32
C LEU A 243 10.32 -13.38 15.71
N TYR A 244 11.43 -13.99 16.12
CA TYR A 244 12.65 -13.26 16.48
C TYR A 244 13.24 -12.40 15.35
N ARG A 245 12.97 -12.74 14.08
CA ARG A 245 13.45 -11.95 12.92
C ARG A 245 12.53 -10.82 12.49
N LEU A 246 11.26 -10.87 12.89
CA LEU A 246 10.27 -9.82 12.61
C LEU A 246 10.13 -8.84 13.79
N HIS A 247 10.57 -9.25 14.98
CA HIS A 247 10.38 -8.55 16.24
C HIS A 247 11.66 -7.85 16.73
N ASP A 248 12.41 -7.17 15.84
CA ASP A 248 13.54 -6.33 16.28
C ASP A 248 13.07 -5.10 17.08
N PHE A 249 11.89 -4.58 16.74
CA PHE A 249 11.26 -3.46 17.43
C PHE A 249 9.75 -3.59 17.45
N GLU A 250 9.13 -3.32 18.60
CA GLU A 250 7.69 -3.48 18.79
C GLU A 250 6.96 -2.14 18.84
N ILE A 251 5.78 -2.08 18.23
CA ILE A 251 4.82 -0.98 18.43
C ILE A 251 3.44 -1.58 18.71
N THR A 252 2.89 -1.29 19.88
CA THR A 252 1.55 -1.75 20.27
C THR A 252 0.55 -0.62 20.12
N VAL A 253 -0.47 -0.85 19.31
CA VAL A 253 -1.56 0.08 19.05
C VAL A 253 -2.71 -0.27 20.01
N PRO A 254 -3.07 0.64 20.93
CA PRO A 254 -4.15 0.41 21.87
C PRO A 254 -5.50 0.39 21.13
N PRO A 255 -6.47 -0.34 21.68
CA PRO A 255 -7.84 -0.31 21.18
C PRO A 255 -8.47 1.07 21.43
N LEU A 256 -9.49 1.40 20.64
CA LEU A 256 -10.14 2.71 20.68
C LEU A 256 -10.81 2.99 22.03
N ARG A 257 -11.28 1.97 22.74
CA ARG A 257 -11.84 2.07 24.10
C ARG A 257 -10.84 2.61 25.14
N ASP A 258 -9.54 2.38 24.93
CA ASP A 258 -8.47 2.89 25.81
C ASP A 258 -7.98 4.28 25.35
N CYS A 259 -8.58 4.82 24.27
CA CYS A 259 -8.25 6.11 23.66
C CYS A 259 -9.52 6.92 23.40
N GLN A 260 -10.38 7.09 24.42
CA GLN A 260 -11.66 7.77 24.27
C GLN A 260 -11.52 9.22 23.76
N GLU A 261 -10.41 9.88 24.07
CA GLU A 261 -10.05 11.20 23.55
C GLU A 261 -9.97 11.27 22.02
N ASP A 262 -9.69 10.15 21.34
CA ASP A 262 -9.60 10.07 19.88
C ASP A 262 -10.96 9.87 19.19
N VAL A 263 -11.99 9.40 19.92
CA VAL A 263 -13.27 8.96 19.32
C VAL A 263 -13.98 10.10 18.59
N MET A 264 -14.17 11.25 19.26
CA MET A 264 -14.87 12.38 18.66
C MET A 264 -14.10 13.03 17.50
N PRO A 265 -12.78 13.28 17.64
CA PRO A 265 -11.99 13.79 16.52
C PRO A 265 -11.98 12.85 15.30
N LEU A 266 -11.90 11.53 15.51
CA LEU A 266 -12.04 10.54 14.44
C LEU A 266 -13.44 10.55 13.81
N ALA A 267 -14.49 10.71 14.62
CA ALA A 267 -15.86 10.75 14.13
C ALA A 267 -16.10 11.96 13.22
N GLU A 268 -15.64 13.15 13.62
CA GLU A 268 -15.72 14.37 12.79
C GLU A 268 -14.91 14.21 11.51
N PHE A 269 -13.71 13.63 11.61
CA PHE A 269 -12.88 13.34 10.45
C PHE A 269 -13.56 12.41 9.43
N PHE A 270 -14.18 11.33 9.89
CA PHE A 270 -14.93 10.42 9.01
C PHE A 270 -16.22 11.05 8.48
N ARG A 271 -16.85 11.96 9.21
CA ARG A 271 -18.00 12.73 8.74
C ARG A 271 -17.61 13.61 7.56
N GLU A 272 -16.49 14.32 7.64
CA GLU A 272 -15.99 15.16 6.54
C GLU A 272 -15.64 14.34 5.29
N ILE A 273 -15.02 13.16 5.47
CA ILE A 273 -14.79 12.22 4.37
C ILE A 273 -16.11 11.77 3.75
N ALA A 274 -17.07 11.35 4.58
CA ALA A 274 -18.36 10.85 4.11
C ALA A 274 -19.13 11.95 3.36
N ASN A 275 -19.17 13.18 3.87
CA ASN A 275 -19.77 14.33 3.18
C ASN A 275 -19.17 14.53 1.80
N ARG A 276 -17.84 14.45 1.67
CA ARG A 276 -17.16 14.61 0.37
C ARG A 276 -17.44 13.45 -0.58
N GLU A 277 -17.42 12.21 -0.08
CA GLU A 277 -17.61 11.01 -0.91
C GLU A 277 -19.08 10.80 -1.32
N GLN A 278 -20.02 11.24 -0.50
CA GLN A 278 -21.46 11.03 -0.67
C GLN A 278 -22.21 12.30 -1.09
N GLU A 279 -21.48 13.41 -1.31
CA GLU A 279 -22.04 14.71 -1.69
C GLU A 279 -23.14 15.17 -0.72
N CYS A 280 -22.86 15.05 0.58
CA CYS A 280 -23.76 15.39 1.69
C CYS A 280 -23.24 16.60 2.48
N ASP A 281 -24.15 17.30 3.16
CA ASP A 281 -23.84 18.50 3.97
C ASP A 281 -24.19 18.30 5.45
N VAL A 282 -23.89 17.13 6.02
CA VAL A 282 -24.11 16.88 7.45
C VAL A 282 -23.16 17.75 8.25
N ILE A 283 -23.65 18.67 9.07
CA ILE A 283 -22.83 19.69 9.75
C ILE A 283 -22.19 19.23 11.08
N GLY A 284 -22.64 18.11 11.65
CA GLY A 284 -22.08 17.59 12.91
C GLY A 284 -22.95 16.53 13.59
N PHE A 285 -22.61 16.27 14.84
CA PHE A 285 -23.33 15.35 15.74
C PHE A 285 -24.07 16.14 16.82
N ASP A 286 -25.33 15.77 17.10
CA ASP A 286 -26.09 16.31 18.23
C ASP A 286 -25.60 15.76 19.59
N GLY A 287 -26.22 16.21 20.69
CA GLY A 287 -25.80 15.81 22.04
C GLY A 287 -25.97 14.31 22.32
N GLU A 288 -27.04 13.70 21.83
CA GLU A 288 -27.32 12.27 22.04
C GLU A 288 -26.37 11.39 21.22
N ALA A 289 -26.11 11.76 19.96
CA ALA A 289 -25.14 11.10 19.11
C ALA A 289 -23.73 11.18 19.71
N ARG A 290 -23.29 12.35 20.17
CA ARG A 290 -21.98 12.52 20.82
C ARG A 290 -21.84 11.64 22.06
N LYS A 291 -22.86 11.60 22.92
CA LYS A 291 -22.86 10.74 24.10
C LYS A 291 -22.77 9.26 23.71
N THR A 292 -23.57 8.84 22.72
CA THR A 292 -23.56 7.47 22.22
C THR A 292 -22.18 7.07 21.68
N LEU A 293 -21.57 7.94 20.86
CA LEU A 293 -20.23 7.71 20.30
C LEU A 293 -19.17 7.52 21.40
N LEU A 294 -19.21 8.34 22.45
CA LEU A 294 -18.25 8.29 23.56
C LEU A 294 -18.47 7.10 24.51
N THR A 295 -19.71 6.66 24.70
CA THR A 295 -20.01 5.52 25.60
C THR A 295 -19.90 4.15 24.94
N HIS A 296 -19.89 4.10 23.60
CA HIS A 296 -19.78 2.84 22.87
C HIS A 296 -18.39 2.22 23.02
N ALA A 297 -18.32 0.89 23.17
CA ALA A 297 -17.07 0.17 23.42
C ALA A 297 -16.18 0.00 22.16
N TRP A 298 -16.76 0.17 20.97
CA TRP A 298 -16.08 0.04 19.67
C TRP A 298 -15.29 -1.28 19.52
N PRO A 299 -15.93 -2.46 19.59
CA PRO A 299 -15.26 -3.74 19.43
C PRO A 299 -14.54 -3.91 18.07
N GLY A 300 -15.00 -3.23 17.01
CA GLY A 300 -14.31 -3.17 15.71
C GLY A 300 -13.41 -1.93 15.55
N ASN A 301 -13.12 -1.23 16.65
CA ASN A 301 -12.24 -0.08 16.75
C ASN A 301 -12.57 1.01 15.70
N VAL A 302 -11.55 1.54 15.04
CA VAL A 302 -11.64 2.65 14.09
C VAL A 302 -12.34 2.23 12.81
N ARG A 303 -12.21 0.95 12.41
CA ARG A 303 -12.89 0.39 11.24
C ARG A 303 -14.41 0.41 11.44
N GLU A 304 -14.88 -0.01 12.61
CA GLU A 304 -16.30 0.06 12.97
C GLU A 304 -16.77 1.50 13.06
N LEU A 305 -16.04 2.38 13.74
CA LEU A 305 -16.38 3.81 13.84
C LEU A 305 -16.55 4.40 12.44
N ARG A 306 -15.58 4.21 11.54
CA ARG A 306 -15.66 4.68 10.15
C ARG A 306 -16.92 4.17 9.46
N GLN A 307 -17.19 2.87 9.54
CA GLN A 307 -18.36 2.27 8.89
C GLN A 307 -19.68 2.86 9.40
N LYS A 308 -19.79 3.06 10.72
CA LYS A 308 -20.99 3.64 11.35
C LYS A 308 -21.18 5.10 10.95
N ILE A 309 -20.12 5.91 10.97
CA ILE A 309 -20.21 7.32 10.56
C ILE A 309 -20.55 7.45 9.08
N MET A 310 -19.91 6.67 8.20
CA MET A 310 -20.22 6.68 6.77
C MET A 310 -21.68 6.31 6.49
N GLY A 311 -22.22 5.32 7.21
CA GLY A 311 -23.64 4.95 7.09
C GLY A 311 -24.59 6.00 7.65
N ALA A 312 -24.24 6.63 8.77
CA ALA A 312 -25.07 7.67 9.40
C ALA A 312 -25.18 8.93 8.52
N VAL A 313 -24.08 9.36 7.90
CA VAL A 313 -24.10 10.51 6.97
C VAL A 313 -25.02 10.25 5.77
N LEU A 314 -24.95 9.04 5.20
CA LEU A 314 -25.82 8.65 4.09
C LEU A 314 -27.30 8.67 4.47
N GLN A 315 -27.65 8.22 5.67
CA GLN A 315 -29.03 8.17 6.15
C GLN A 315 -29.59 9.55 6.50
N ALA A 316 -28.75 10.49 6.93
CA ALA A 316 -29.14 11.86 7.23
C ALA A 316 -29.58 12.67 6.00
N GLN A 317 -29.39 12.14 4.79
CA GLN A 317 -29.87 12.73 3.52
C GLN A 317 -31.38 12.53 3.29
N THR A 318 -32.04 11.69 4.10
CA THR A 318 -33.47 11.38 4.00
C THR A 318 -34.31 12.24 4.92
#